data_AF-A0A7V9KYX7-F1
#
_entry.id   AF-A0A7V9KYX7-F1
#
_cell.length_a   1.000
_cell.length_b   1.000
_cell.length_c   1.000
_cell.angle_alpha   90.00
_cell.angle_beta   90.00
_cell.angle_gamma   90.00
#
_symmetry.space_group_name_H-M   'P 1'
#
loop_
_entity.id
_entity.type
_entity.pdbx_description
1 polymer ?
#
loop_
_entity_poly.entity_id
_entity_poly.type
_entity_poly.pdbx_seq_one_letter_code
_entity_poly.pdbx_strand_id
1 'polypeptide(L)'
;MVAGLDGSWRIEREAGALPPLGLSKRISGEHGWTLVAGVPAAYFHVRGHTLDYVGWPVRDELEVRTDGSWGGRGFIFGREFCRFRLVRQET
;
A
#
# COMPACT_ATOMS: atom_id res chain seq x y z
N MET A 1 -19.74 -8.63 1.46
CA MET A 1 -18.91 -8.05 2.54
C MET A 1 -17.66 -7.51 1.88
N VAL A 2 -17.39 -6.21 1.98
CA VAL A 2 -16.12 -5.66 1.51
C VAL A 2 -15.00 -6.26 2.35
N ALA A 3 -14.00 -6.88 1.71
CA ALA A 3 -12.87 -7.45 2.42
C ALA A 3 -12.08 -6.31 3.10
N GLY A 4 -11.81 -6.44 4.40
CA GLY A 4 -11.03 -5.45 5.15
C GLY A 4 -9.59 -5.35 4.64
N LEU A 5 -8.95 -4.19 4.90
CA LEU A 5 -7.55 -3.93 4.56
C LEU A 5 -6.55 -4.71 5.43
N ASP A 6 -6.96 -5.29 6.55
CA ASP A 6 -6.11 -6.06 7.44
C ASP A 6 -5.43 -7.27 6.77
N GLY A 7 -4.13 -7.43 7.00
CA GLY A 7 -3.35 -8.55 6.53
C GLY A 7 -2.07 -8.16 5.80
N SER A 8 -1.51 -9.13 5.09
CA SER A 8 -0.28 -8.99 4.32
C SER A 8 -0.59 -8.87 2.83
N TRP A 9 0.06 -7.93 2.17
CA TRP A 9 -0.20 -7.56 0.78
C TRP A 9 1.11 -7.45 0.01
N ARG A 10 1.23 -8.16 -1.10
CA ARG A 10 2.29 -7.92 -2.08
C ARG A 10 1.93 -6.69 -2.89
N ILE A 11 2.90 -5.81 -3.13
CA ILE A 11 2.75 -4.69 -4.06
C ILE A 11 3.20 -5.15 -5.44
N GLU A 12 2.27 -5.10 -6.39
CA GLU A 12 2.58 -5.26 -7.82
C GLU A 12 2.55 -3.89 -8.48
N ARG A 13 3.63 -3.58 -9.18
CA ARG A 13 3.78 -2.31 -9.91
C ARG A 13 2.93 -2.33 -11.18
N GLU A 14 2.09 -1.31 -11.35
CA GLU A 14 1.32 -1.11 -12.58
C GLU A 14 1.90 0.03 -13.43
N ALA A 15 2.36 1.13 -12.81
CA ALA A 15 2.99 2.26 -13.51
C ALA A 15 3.88 3.13 -12.58
N GLY A 16 4.69 4.02 -13.18
CA GLY A 16 5.36 5.12 -12.48
C GLY A 16 6.70 4.76 -11.82
N ALA A 17 6.95 5.16 -10.58
CA ALA A 17 8.19 4.89 -9.86
C ALA A 17 7.95 4.07 -8.59
N LEU A 18 8.57 2.90 -8.53
CA LEU A 18 8.71 2.00 -7.39
C LEU A 18 10.10 1.34 -7.50
N PRO A 19 10.77 1.07 -6.37
CA PRO A 19 12.02 0.31 -6.33
C PRO A 19 11.91 -1.02 -7.09
N PRO A 20 13.01 -1.52 -7.68
CA PRO A 20 13.06 -2.85 -8.29
C PRO A 20 13.09 -3.99 -7.24
N LEU A 21 13.08 -3.65 -5.96
CA LEU A 21 13.04 -4.58 -4.83
C LEU A 21 11.60 -5.01 -4.57
N GLY A 22 11.42 -6.23 -4.05
CA GLY A 22 10.10 -6.71 -3.64
C GLY A 22 9.49 -5.83 -2.56
N LEU A 23 8.30 -5.29 -2.81
CA LEU A 23 7.56 -4.48 -1.85
C LEU A 23 6.33 -5.22 -1.34
N SER A 24 6.06 -5.06 -0.05
CA SER A 24 4.82 -5.53 0.57
C SER A 24 4.31 -4.54 1.61
N LYS A 25 3.07 -4.74 2.05
CA LYS A 25 2.47 -4.03 3.18
C LYS A 25 1.96 -5.03 4.20
N ARG A 26 2.07 -4.68 5.47
CA ARG A 26 1.37 -5.35 6.56
C ARG A 26 0.47 -4.33 7.26
N ILE A 27 -0.82 -4.61 7.30
CA ILE A 27 -1.86 -3.70 7.81
C ILE A 27 -2.58 -4.36 8.97
N SER A 28 -2.76 -3.62 10.07
CA SER A 28 -3.55 -4.03 11.23
C SER A 28 -4.33 -2.84 11.79
N GLY A 29 -5.66 -2.91 11.73
CA GLY A 29 -6.56 -1.84 12.11
C GLY A 29 -6.22 -0.52 11.42
N GLU A 30 -5.90 0.49 12.21
CA GLU A 30 -5.69 1.87 11.76
C GLU A 30 -4.22 2.17 11.41
N HIS A 31 -3.36 1.16 11.30
CA HIS A 31 -1.94 1.36 11.00
C HIS A 31 -1.33 0.22 10.20
N GLY A 32 -0.12 0.46 9.68
CA GLY A 32 0.62 -0.55 8.97
C GLY A 32 2.05 -0.14 8.62
N TRP A 33 2.73 -1.07 7.97
CA TRP A 33 4.09 -0.90 7.50
C TRP A 33 4.17 -1.23 6.02
N THR A 34 4.96 -0.45 5.27
CA THR A 34 5.52 -0.88 3.99
C THR A 34 6.85 -1.55 4.27
N LEU A 35 7.04 -2.74 3.69
CA LEU A 35 8.22 -3.57 3.84
C LEU A 35 8.97 -3.61 2.50
N VAL A 36 10.30 -3.54 2.58
CA VAL A 36 11.20 -3.72 1.44
C VAL A 36 11.93 -5.04 1.65
N ALA A 37 11.76 -5.98 0.73
CA ALA A 37 12.28 -7.35 0.85
C ALA A 37 11.95 -8.01 2.20
N GLY A 38 10.75 -7.75 2.74
CA GLY A 38 10.30 -8.31 4.03
C GLY A 38 10.79 -7.56 5.29
N VAL A 39 11.56 -6.49 5.13
CA VAL A 39 12.03 -5.66 6.26
C VAL A 39 11.16 -4.39 6.36
N PRO A 40 10.58 -4.06 7.54
CA PRO A 40 9.83 -2.81 7.72
C PRO A 40 10.68 -1.58 7.39
N ALA A 41 10.19 -0.73 6.49
CA ALA A 41 10.92 0.44 5.99
C ALA A 41 10.17 1.76 6.21
N ALA A 42 8.83 1.74 6.16
CA ALA A 42 8.04 2.95 6.36
C ALA A 42 6.71 2.65 7.05
N TYR A 43 6.44 3.35 8.15
CA TYR A 43 5.20 3.26 8.91
C TYR A 43 4.14 4.21 8.35
N PHE A 44 2.87 3.79 8.39
CA PHE A 44 1.74 4.62 7.96
C PHE A 44 0.51 4.43 8.84
N HIS A 45 -0.33 5.46 8.87
CA HIS A 45 -1.70 5.38 9.39
C HIS A 45 -2.68 5.04 8.27
N VAL A 46 -3.71 4.28 8.58
CA VAL A 46 -4.83 3.99 7.68
C VAL A 46 -5.96 4.96 8.01
N ARG A 47 -6.44 5.70 7.01
CA ARG A 47 -7.58 6.62 7.12
C ARG A 47 -8.57 6.32 6.01
N GLY A 48 -9.58 5.53 6.33
CA GLY A 48 -10.50 4.99 5.32
C GLY A 48 -9.72 4.15 4.30
N HIS A 49 -9.64 4.62 3.06
CA HIS A 49 -8.85 4.00 2.00
C HIS A 49 -7.54 4.74 1.69
N THR A 50 -7.06 5.60 2.60
CA THR A 50 -5.78 6.32 2.44
C THR A 50 -4.75 5.78 3.41
N LEU A 51 -3.50 5.63 2.96
CA LEU A 51 -2.34 5.30 3.78
C LEU A 51 -1.44 6.53 3.90
N ASP A 52 -1.40 7.17 5.06
CA ASP A 52 -0.60 8.37 5.31
C ASP A 52 0.73 7.98 5.97
N TYR A 53 1.85 8.17 5.26
CA TYR A 53 3.17 7.75 5.76
C TYR A 53 3.71 8.74 6.80
N VAL A 54 4.10 8.21 7.95
CA VAL A 54 4.55 9.04 9.07
C VAL A 54 5.98 9.51 8.84
N GLY A 55 6.19 10.83 8.88
CA GLY A 55 7.50 11.46 8.66
C GLY A 55 7.88 11.65 7.19
N TRP A 56 7.00 11.30 6.25
CA TRP A 56 7.23 11.44 4.80
C TRP A 56 6.08 12.20 4.15
N PRO A 57 6.33 13.02 3.11
CA PRO A 57 5.29 13.71 2.35
C PRO A 57 4.62 12.74 1.34
N VAL A 58 4.37 11.51 1.76
CA VAL A 58 3.90 10.40 0.92
C VAL A 58 2.55 9.92 1.43
N ARG A 59 1.62 9.68 0.52
CA ARG A 59 0.37 8.96 0.80
C ARG A 59 0.01 8.02 -0.34
N ASP A 60 -0.67 6.95 0.00
CA ASP A 60 -1.30 6.08 -0.99
C ASP A 60 -2.83 6.19 -0.89
N GLU A 61 -3.52 6.29 -2.02
CA GLU A 61 -4.98 6.21 -2.09
C GLU A 61 -5.37 4.86 -2.70
N LEU A 62 -6.29 4.15 -2.04
CA LEU A 62 -6.70 2.79 -2.38
C LEU A 62 -8.13 2.72 -2.91
N GLU A 63 -8.36 1.81 -3.83
CA GLU A 63 -9.66 1.51 -4.42
C GLU A 63 -9.92 0.00 -4.40
N VAL A 64 -11.11 -0.41 -3.97
CA VAL A 64 -11.53 -1.82 -3.94
C VAL A 64 -11.62 -2.34 -5.38
N ARG A 65 -11.04 -3.50 -5.66
CA ARG A 65 -11.26 -4.24 -6.92
C ARG A 65 -12.15 -5.46 -6.70
N THR A 66 -12.79 -5.93 -7.77
CA THR A 66 -13.76 -7.04 -7.74
C THR A 66 -13.15 -8.40 -7.40
N ASP A 67 -11.85 -8.56 -7.58
CA ASP A 67 -11.10 -9.80 -7.32
C ASP A 67 -10.49 -9.86 -5.91
N GLY A 68 -10.88 -8.95 -5.02
CA GLY A 68 -10.38 -8.90 -3.64
C GLY A 68 -9.01 -8.25 -3.48
N SER A 69 -8.39 -7.79 -4.56
CA SER A 69 -7.23 -6.91 -4.51
C SER A 69 -7.63 -5.44 -4.34
N TRP A 70 -6.64 -4.58 -4.12
CA TRP A 70 -6.83 -3.13 -4.13
C TRP A 70 -6.00 -2.48 -5.23
N GLY A 71 -6.59 -1.53 -5.95
CA GLY A 71 -5.83 -0.59 -6.75
C GLY A 71 -5.24 0.49 -5.86
N GLY A 72 -4.04 0.95 -6.18
CA GLY A 72 -3.33 1.95 -5.40
C GLY A 72 -2.71 3.04 -6.28
N ARG A 73 -2.83 4.29 -5.82
CA ARG A 73 -2.13 5.45 -6.38
C ARG A 73 -1.24 6.05 -5.31
N GLY A 74 0.06 6.15 -5.59
CA GLY A 74 1.03 6.76 -4.69
C GLY A 74 1.26 8.22 -5.04
N PHE A 75 1.24 9.08 -4.03
CA PHE A 75 1.46 10.53 -4.15
C PHE A 75 2.64 10.94 -3.29
N ILE A 76 3.51 11.80 -3.84
CA ILE A 76 4.57 12.49 -3.11
C ILE A 76 4.40 13.99 -3.28
N PHE A 77 4.32 14.74 -2.18
CA PHE A 77 3.94 16.16 -2.19
C PHE A 77 2.65 16.44 -2.99
N GLY A 78 1.68 15.52 -2.94
CA GLY A 78 0.40 15.64 -3.66
C GLY A 78 0.47 15.35 -5.17
N ARG A 79 1.65 15.01 -5.72
CA ARG A 79 1.80 14.59 -7.12
C ARG A 79 1.82 13.07 -7.22
N GLU A 80 0.97 12.51 -8.07
CA GLU A 80 0.98 11.07 -8.36
C GLU A 80 2.34 10.68 -8.96
N PHE A 81 3.00 9.67 -8.37
CA PHE A 81 4.28 9.16 -8.85
C PHE A 81 4.24 7.68 -9.22
N CYS A 82 3.24 6.91 -8.75
CA CYS A 82 3.10 5.51 -9.11
C CYS A 82 1.65 5.02 -9.06
N ARG A 83 1.43 3.92 -9.78
CA ARG A 83 0.23 3.09 -9.65
C ARG A 83 0.64 1.67 -9.35
N PHE A 84 -0.12 1.02 -8.48
CA PHE A 84 0.18 -0.31 -8.02
C PHE A 84 -1.09 -1.08 -7.67
N ARG A 85 -0.90 -2.36 -7.42
CA ARG A 85 -1.94 -3.27 -6.96
C ARG A 85 -1.49 -3.94 -5.68
N LEU A 86 -2.38 -3.99 -4.68
CA LEU A 86 -2.19 -4.80 -3.49
C LEU A 86 -2.84 -6.16 -3.71
N VAL A 87 -2.01 -7.18 -3.86
CA VAL A 87 -2.45 -8.57 -3.98
C VAL A 87 -2.28 -9.24 -2.64
N ARG A 88 -3.34 -9.88 -2.14
CA ARG A 88 -3.30 -10.55 -0.83
C ARG A 88 -2.25 -11.65 -0.86
N GLN A 89 -1.42 -11.68 0.18
CA GLN A 89 -0.53 -12.80 0.40
C GLN A 89 -1.26 -13.81 1.26
N GLU A 90 -1.48 -15.00 0.73
CA GLU A 90 -1.83 -16.17 1.54
C GLU A 90 -0.65 -16.45 2.48
N THR A 91 -0.96 -16.66 3.76
CA THR A 91 0.06 -17.00 4.77
C THR A 91 0.32 -18.48 4.75
#